data_AF-A0A957RAU2-F1
#
_entry.id   AF-A0A957RAU2-F1
#
_cell.length_a   1.000
_cell.length_b   1.000
_cell.length_c   1.000
_cell.angle_alpha   90.00
_cell.angle_beta   90.00
_cell.angle_gamma   90.00
#
_symmetry.space_group_name_H-M   'P 1'
#
loop_
_entity.id
_entity.type
_entity.pdbx_description
1 polymer ?
#
loop_
_entity_poly.entity_id
_entity_poly.type
_entity_poly.pdbx_seq_one_letter_code
_entity_poly.pdbx_strand_id
1 'polypeptide(L)'
;IDWVATYTNSVTSGIFGMQRVNVPITMADDRRALEVALRCCGEPAPQATWVWINNTSKLRQLWVSPNLRQTVEESAHLRLVREVALQFDEEGKLVSPWEMPEK
;
A
#
# COMPACT_ATOMS: atom_id res chain seq x y z
N ILE A 1 -18.87 -0.58 -18.54
CA ILE A 1 -18.71 0.12 -17.23
C ILE A 1 -17.79 1.30 -17.50
N ASP A 2 -18.19 2.49 -17.06
CA ASP A 2 -17.29 3.64 -17.09
C ASP A 2 -16.37 3.57 -15.86
N TRP A 3 -15.14 3.13 -16.06
CA TRP A 3 -14.15 2.93 -15.01
C TRP A 3 -13.69 4.24 -14.40
N VAL A 4 -13.55 5.30 -15.21
CA VAL A 4 -13.11 6.61 -14.74
C VAL A 4 -14.15 7.19 -13.79
N ALA A 5 -15.43 7.18 -14.19
CA ALA A 5 -16.51 7.65 -13.34
C ALA A 5 -16.65 6.80 -12.06
N THR A 6 -16.55 5.47 -12.19
CA THR A 6 -16.67 4.54 -11.06
C THR A 6 -15.57 4.75 -10.02
N TYR A 7 -14.31 4.84 -10.44
CA TYR A 7 -13.18 5.09 -9.54
C TYR A 7 -13.22 6.48 -8.94
N THR A 8 -13.53 7.51 -9.74
CA THR A 8 -13.63 8.89 -9.26
C THR A 8 -14.67 9.01 -8.16
N ASN A 9 -15.87 8.47 -8.39
CA ASN A 9 -16.95 8.52 -7.41
C ASN A 9 -16.61 7.72 -6.14
N SER A 10 -15.93 6.58 -6.29
CA SER A 10 -15.54 5.75 -5.15
C SER A 10 -14.49 6.42 -4.27
N VAL A 11 -13.47 7.05 -4.87
CA VAL A 11 -12.41 7.77 -4.15
C VAL A 11 -12.96 9.04 -3.50
N THR A 12 -13.78 9.82 -4.20
CA THR A 12 -14.33 11.08 -3.68
C THR A 12 -15.41 10.87 -2.61
N SER A 13 -16.11 9.73 -2.63
CA SER A 13 -17.03 9.32 -1.56
C SER A 13 -16.30 8.81 -0.30
N GLY A 14 -14.95 8.86 -0.29
CA GLY A 14 -14.12 8.49 0.85
C GLY A 14 -14.16 7.01 1.20
N ILE A 15 -13.91 6.69 2.47
CA ILE A 15 -13.82 5.30 2.95
C ILE A 15 -15.10 4.48 2.66
N PHE A 16 -16.28 5.10 2.73
CA PHE A 16 -17.55 4.44 2.43
C PHE A 16 -17.70 4.08 0.95
N GLY A 17 -17.21 4.94 0.05
CA GLY A 17 -17.21 4.67 -1.39
C GLY A 17 -16.30 3.49 -1.73
N MET A 18 -15.08 3.51 -1.21
CA MET A 18 -14.12 2.42 -1.43
C MET A 18 -14.61 1.07 -0.90
N GLN A 19 -15.23 1.04 0.30
CA GLN A 19 -15.75 -0.21 0.87
C GLN A 19 -16.93 -0.79 0.07
N ARG A 20 -17.63 0.03 -0.71
CA ARG A 20 -18.83 -0.39 -1.48
C ARG A 20 -18.55 -0.74 -2.93
N VAL A 21 -17.45 -0.26 -3.50
CA VAL A 21 -17.16 -0.46 -4.93
C VAL A 21 -16.91 -1.93 -5.27
N ASN A 22 -16.39 -2.72 -4.30
CA ASN A 22 -16.18 -4.17 -4.42
C ASN A 22 -15.35 -4.61 -5.64
N VAL A 23 -14.56 -3.71 -6.22
CA VAL A 23 -13.63 -3.98 -7.33
C VAL A 23 -12.27 -3.35 -7.01
N PRO A 24 -11.17 -3.91 -7.54
CA PRO A 24 -9.86 -3.27 -7.43
C PRO A 24 -9.89 -1.87 -8.08
N ILE A 25 -9.37 -0.89 -7.34
CA ILE A 25 -9.14 0.47 -7.86
C ILE A 25 -7.67 0.55 -8.30
N THR A 26 -7.44 0.84 -9.58
CA THR A 26 -6.10 1.00 -10.15
C THR A 26 -5.81 2.45 -10.48
N MET A 27 -4.57 2.88 -10.30
CA MET A 27 -4.09 4.20 -10.71
C MET A 27 -3.10 4.09 -11.87
N ALA A 28 -2.75 5.23 -12.45
CA ALA A 28 -1.81 5.30 -13.57
C ALA A 28 -0.38 4.86 -13.19
N ASP A 29 -0.01 4.98 -11.91
CA ASP A 29 1.29 4.61 -11.37
C ASP A 29 1.18 4.22 -9.89
N ASP A 30 2.22 3.56 -9.36
CA ASP A 30 2.24 3.01 -8.00
C ASP A 30 2.20 4.11 -6.94
N ARG A 31 2.87 5.24 -7.20
CA ARG A 31 2.87 6.39 -6.30
C ARG A 31 1.45 6.94 -6.12
N ARG A 32 0.72 7.19 -7.20
CA ARG A 32 -0.68 7.63 -7.14
C ARG A 32 -1.57 6.61 -6.45
N ALA A 33 -1.35 5.31 -6.68
CA ALA A 33 -2.10 4.25 -5.99
C ALA A 33 -1.93 4.36 -4.46
N LEU A 34 -0.70 4.55 -3.98
CA LEU A 34 -0.41 4.71 -2.56
C LEU A 34 -0.94 6.04 -1.99
N GLU A 35 -0.84 7.14 -2.73
CA GLU A 35 -1.40 8.43 -2.31
C GLU A 35 -2.94 8.37 -2.16
N VAL A 36 -3.63 7.71 -3.09
CA VAL A 36 -5.09 7.49 -3.01
C VAL A 36 -5.42 6.57 -1.83
N ALA A 37 -4.69 5.47 -1.65
CA ALA A 37 -4.90 4.57 -0.52
C ALA A 37 -4.70 5.29 0.83
N LEU A 38 -3.66 6.13 0.96
CA LEU A 38 -3.40 6.93 2.15
C LEU A 38 -4.51 7.95 2.43
N ARG A 39 -5.04 8.61 1.40
CA ARG A 39 -6.15 9.56 1.55
C ARG A 39 -7.44 8.89 2.02
N CYS A 40 -7.62 7.62 1.67
CA CYS A 40 -8.88 6.93 1.85
C CYS A 40 -8.86 5.87 2.96
N CYS A 41 -7.71 5.62 3.60
CA CYS A 41 -7.58 4.65 4.69
C CYS A 41 -8.31 5.07 5.98
N GLY A 42 -8.70 6.34 6.10
CA GLY A 42 -9.41 6.87 7.27
C GLY A 42 -8.52 7.27 8.44
N GLU A 43 -7.20 7.19 8.28
CA GLU A 43 -6.22 7.58 9.30
C GLU A 43 -5.38 8.77 8.85
N PRO A 44 -4.90 9.63 9.77
CA PRO A 44 -3.94 10.67 9.46
C PRO A 44 -2.66 10.07 8.86
N ALA A 45 -2.07 10.76 7.88
CA ALA A 45 -0.90 10.25 7.16
C ALA A 45 0.26 9.78 8.08
N PRO A 46 0.61 10.48 9.18
CA PRO A 46 1.66 10.04 10.09
C PRO A 46 1.32 8.79 10.90
N GLN A 47 0.04 8.42 11.01
CA GLN A 47 -0.44 7.28 11.80
C GLN A 47 -0.78 6.06 10.93
N ALA A 48 -0.91 6.25 9.61
CA ALA A 48 -1.23 5.18 8.68
C ALA A 48 -0.22 4.02 8.79
N THR A 49 -0.73 2.80 8.80
CA THR A 49 0.06 1.57 8.83
C THR A 49 -0.02 0.86 7.49
N TRP A 50 1.09 0.24 7.09
CA TRP A 50 1.22 -0.43 5.80
C TRP A 50 1.85 -1.79 5.99
N VAL A 51 1.34 -2.78 5.24
CA VAL A 51 1.94 -4.10 5.12
C VAL A 51 2.02 -4.45 3.65
N TRP A 52 3.21 -4.89 3.25
CA TRP A 52 3.56 -5.17 1.87
C TRP A 52 3.97 -6.63 1.75
N ILE A 53 3.22 -7.37 0.95
CA ILE A 53 3.40 -8.80 0.73
C ILE A 53 3.63 -9.01 -0.77
N ASN A 54 4.81 -9.50 -1.14
CA ASN A 54 5.12 -9.80 -2.54
C ASN A 54 4.29 -10.99 -3.06
N ASN A 55 4.15 -12.04 -2.24
CA ASN A 55 3.40 -13.23 -2.58
C ASN A 55 2.63 -13.74 -1.36
N THR A 56 1.30 -13.65 -1.42
CA THR A 56 0.40 -14.04 -0.32
C THR A 56 0.40 -15.55 -0.06
N SER A 57 0.85 -16.37 -1.00
CA SER A 57 1.06 -17.81 -0.80
C SER A 57 2.41 -18.13 -0.14
N LYS A 58 3.33 -17.17 -0.05
CA LYS A 58 4.68 -17.32 0.52
C LYS A 58 4.98 -16.22 1.53
N LEU A 59 4.36 -16.28 2.71
CA LEU A 59 4.47 -15.26 3.78
C LEU A 59 5.75 -15.35 4.62
N ARG A 60 6.89 -15.74 4.04
CA ARG A 60 8.16 -15.82 4.78
C ARG A 60 8.77 -14.45 5.05
N GLN A 61 8.53 -13.49 4.17
CA GLN A 61 9.04 -12.12 4.26
C GLN A 61 7.94 -11.16 3.83
N LEU A 62 7.80 -10.09 4.59
CA LEU A 62 6.90 -8.99 4.33
C LEU A 62 7.58 -7.70 4.80
N TRP A 63 7.12 -6.58 4.28
CA TRP A 63 7.53 -5.26 4.74
C TRP A 63 6.41 -4.62 5.53
N VAL A 64 6.77 -3.84 6.54
CA VAL A 64 5.83 -3.08 7.34
C VAL A 64 6.25 -1.62 7.40
N SER A 65 5.27 -0.72 7.53
CA SER A 65 5.54 0.68 7.86
C SER A 65 6.22 0.82 9.23
N PRO A 66 7.01 1.88 9.46
CA PRO A 66 7.63 2.15 10.75
C PRO A 66 6.65 2.17 11.95
N ASN A 67 5.41 2.60 11.71
CA ASN A 67 4.35 2.65 12.73
C ASN A 67 3.98 1.28 13.32
N LEU A 68 4.36 0.18 12.66
CA LEU A 68 4.16 -1.19 13.16
C LEU A 68 5.40 -1.77 13.85
N ARG A 69 6.47 -1.00 14.05
CA ARG A 69 7.73 -1.50 14.63
C ARG A 69 7.50 -2.15 15.99
N GLN A 70 6.81 -1.46 16.90
CA GLN A 70 6.55 -1.99 18.24
C GLN A 70 5.81 -3.33 18.18
N THR A 71 4.78 -3.43 17.33
CA THR A 71 4.04 -4.68 17.12
C THR A 71 4.91 -5.82 16.59
N VAL A 72 5.91 -5.51 15.75
CA VAL A 72 6.87 -6.51 15.26
C VAL A 72 7.82 -6.97 16.37
N GLU A 73 8.32 -6.05 17.18
CA GLU A 73 9.27 -6.34 18.27
C GLU A 73 8.62 -7.14 19.41
N GLU A 74 7.34 -6.89 19.70
CA GLU A 74 6.57 -7.60 20.72
C GLU A 74 6.10 -9.00 20.26
N SER A 75 6.15 -9.30 18.96
CA SER A 75 5.64 -10.55 18.41
C SER A 75 6.64 -11.70 18.57
N ALA A 76 6.20 -12.83 19.11
CA ALA A 76 7.00 -14.06 19.14
C ALA A 76 7.20 -14.71 17.75
N HIS A 77 6.47 -14.27 16.73
CA HIS A 77 6.47 -14.87 15.39
C HIS A 77 7.18 -14.04 14.33
N LEU A 78 7.45 -12.78 14.63
CA LEU A 78 8.10 -11.85 13.71
C LEU A 78 9.48 -11.48 14.24
N ARG A 79 10.37 -11.12 13.31
CA ARG A 79 11.66 -10.54 13.65
C ARG A 79 12.00 -9.48 12.63
N LEU A 80 12.55 -8.36 13.08
CA LEU A 80 13.08 -7.34 12.19
C LEU A 80 14.33 -7.89 11.50
N VAL A 81 14.34 -7.89 10.17
CA VAL A 81 15.47 -8.39 9.37
C VAL A 81 16.32 -7.24 8.84
N ARG A 82 15.67 -6.20 8.32
CA ARG A 82 16.31 -5.00 7.75
C ARG A 82 15.31 -3.87 7.59
N GLU A 83 15.83 -2.68 7.33
CA GLU A 83 15.07 -1.50 6.98
C GLU A 83 15.49 -1.02 5.59
N VAL A 84 14.54 -0.46 4.85
CA VAL A 84 14.77 0.12 3.53
C VAL A 84 13.86 1.32 3.34
N ALA A 85 14.36 2.35 2.65
CA ALA A 85 13.54 3.49 2.26
C ALA A 85 12.62 3.11 1.11
N LEU A 86 11.39 3.63 1.14
CA LEU A 86 10.45 3.59 0.02
C LEU A 86 10.99 4.47 -1.11
N GLN A 87 11.07 3.94 -2.33
CA GLN A 87 11.61 4.67 -3.48
C GLN A 87 10.75 4.44 -4.72
N PHE A 88 10.63 5.49 -5.52
CA PHE A 88 9.95 5.51 -6.80
C PHE A 88 10.92 6.03 -7.88
N ASP A 89 10.73 5.58 -9.11
CA ASP A 89 11.41 6.17 -10.27
C ASP A 89 10.73 7.48 -10.73
N GLU A 90 11.24 8.07 -11.81
CA GLU A 90 10.72 9.30 -12.39
C GLU A 90 9.29 9.14 -12.96
N GLU A 91 8.88 7.91 -13.28
CA GLU A 91 7.55 7.57 -13.79
C GLU A 91 6.55 7.28 -12.66
N GLY A 92 7.00 7.26 -11.40
CA GLY A 92 6.17 6.99 -10.23
C GLY A 92 5.96 5.50 -9.95
N LYS A 93 6.73 4.62 -10.59
CA LYS A 93 6.72 3.17 -10.33
C LYS A 93 7.55 2.85 -9.09
N LEU A 94 7.12 1.85 -8.34
CA LEU A 94 7.75 1.41 -7.10
C LEU A 94 9.04 0.62 -7.36
N VAL A 95 10.18 1.14 -6.90
CA VAL A 95 11.52 0.55 -7.09
C VAL A 95 12.05 -0.13 -5.82
N SER A 96 11.55 0.29 -4.65
CA SER A 96 11.87 -0.28 -3.34
C SER A 96 10.57 -0.32 -2.54
N PRO A 97 10.22 -1.41 -1.83
CA PRO A 97 11.15 -2.34 -1.16
C PRO A 97 11.48 -3.62 -1.93
N TRP A 98 10.98 -3.76 -3.16
CA TRP A 98 11.33 -4.83 -4.09
C TRP A 98 12.06 -4.23 -5.27
N GLU A 99 13.24 -4.77 -5.56
CA GLU A 99 13.78 -4.70 -6.92
C GLU A 99 12.82 -5.50 -7.80
N MET A 100 11.81 -4.81 -8.33
CA MET A 100 10.89 -5.40 -9.30
C MET A 100 11.74 -5.75 -10.52
N PRO A 101 11.90 -7.03 -10.90
CA PRO A 101 12.61 -7.35 -12.13
C PRO A 101 11.94 -6.57 -13.27
N GLU A 102 12.76 -5.94 -14.13
CA GLU A 102 12.26 -5.36 -15.37
C GLU A 102 11.43 -6.44 -16.09
N LYS A 103 10.23 -6.03 -16.53
CA LYS A 103 9.25 -6.92 -17.16
C LYS A 103 9.77 -7.48 -18.48
#